data_AF-A0A2S0MLW3-F1
#
_entry.id   AF-A0A2S0MLW3-F1
#
_cell.length_a   1.000
_cell.length_b   1.000
_cell.length_c   1.000
_cell.angle_alpha   90.00
_cell.angle_beta   90.00
_cell.angle_gamma   90.00
#
_symmetry.space_group_name_H-M   'P 1'
#
loop_
_entity.id
_entity.type
_entity.pdbx_description
1 polymer ?
#
loop_
_entity_poly.entity_id
_entity_poly.type
_entity_poly.pdbx_seq_one_letter_code
_entity_poly.pdbx_strand_id
1 'polypeptide(L)'
;MSEDAKPLWARAGWVIAAAFLAGLGGWIFTQTRDRVQASFEGAPLVLHVEHDTGEPMNPGLVTSALVTGTEHRPEDITAAETENFGWRNRSRDWSDIATRTHAIRVEFRTSLAEPVVIRRIEPRILKRADPLAGWFIADGGCGGMALRTAFVDFDAEAPKAMLSGFDDPDTEVFYVSRNEVEIVEFHAMTTSHYVEWVYDIHYTTPAGPQVTTIDNDGAPFRMSGEASSKAYTFDYSTGSIIRYPDWDGGIVMC
;
A
#
# COMPACT_ATOMS: atom_id res chain seq x y z
N MET A 1 8.16 -63.98 10.62
CA MET A 1 7.64 -62.65 10.24
C MET A 1 8.41 -61.64 11.06
N SER A 2 9.36 -60.97 10.43
CA SER A 2 10.28 -60.00 11.04
C SER A 2 9.61 -58.63 11.08
N GLU A 3 9.39 -58.08 12.26
CA GLU A 3 8.97 -56.68 12.46
C GLU A 3 10.17 -55.74 12.32
N ASP A 4 10.06 -54.81 11.37
CA ASP A 4 11.02 -53.72 11.13
C ASP A 4 10.99 -52.71 12.28
N ALA A 5 12.01 -52.76 13.14
CA ALA A 5 12.25 -51.71 14.13
C ALA A 5 13.03 -50.56 13.50
N LYS A 6 12.37 -49.41 13.27
CA LYS A 6 13.02 -48.17 12.82
C LYS A 6 13.99 -47.64 13.90
N PRO A 7 15.19 -47.16 13.53
CA PRO A 7 16.22 -46.78 14.49
C PRO A 7 15.92 -45.46 15.23
N LEU A 8 16.22 -45.47 16.52
CA LEU A 8 15.93 -44.43 17.52
C LEU A 8 16.49 -43.02 17.22
N TRP A 9 17.47 -42.88 16.32
CA TRP A 9 18.02 -41.57 15.95
C TRP A 9 17.05 -40.72 15.12
N ALA A 10 16.09 -41.34 14.42
CA ALA A 10 15.10 -40.63 13.60
C ALA A 10 14.08 -39.83 14.42
N ARG A 11 13.91 -40.14 15.72
CA ARG A 11 13.02 -39.41 16.63
C ARG A 11 13.71 -38.25 17.37
N ALA A 12 15.03 -38.30 17.52
CA ALA A 12 15.80 -37.25 18.21
C ALA A 12 16.01 -36.00 17.34
N GLY A 13 16.12 -36.16 16.01
CA GLY A 13 16.33 -35.04 15.08
C GLY A 13 15.16 -34.04 15.03
N TRP A 14 13.93 -34.51 15.23
CA TRP A 14 12.73 -33.66 15.18
C TRP A 14 12.56 -32.77 16.41
N VAL A 15 12.98 -33.23 17.59
CA VAL A 15 12.83 -32.46 18.84
C VAL A 15 13.82 -31.28 18.87
N ILE A 16 15.02 -31.45 18.31
CA ILE A 16 16.02 -30.38 18.24
C ILE A 16 15.65 -29.34 17.15
N ALA A 17 15.11 -29.79 16.01
CA ALA A 17 14.65 -28.88 14.94
C ALA A 17 13.42 -28.05 15.37
N ALA A 18 12.48 -28.64 16.10
CA ALA A 18 11.30 -27.92 16.61
C ALA A 18 11.66 -26.88 17.69
N ALA A 19 12.64 -27.16 18.55
CA ALA A 19 13.10 -26.21 19.57
C ALA A 19 13.87 -25.01 18.97
N PHE A 20 14.62 -25.22 17.88
CA PHE A 20 15.30 -24.12 17.18
C PHE A 20 14.34 -23.24 16.39
N LEU A 21 13.31 -23.80 15.75
CA LEU A 21 12.30 -23.03 15.04
C LEU A 21 11.37 -22.25 15.98
N ALA A 22 11.05 -22.81 17.16
CA ALA A 22 10.31 -22.08 18.20
C ALA A 22 11.16 -20.98 18.87
N GLY A 23 12.46 -21.21 19.04
CA GLY A 23 13.39 -20.21 19.60
C GLY A 23 13.67 -19.05 18.64
N LEU A 24 13.89 -19.32 17.35
CA LEU A 24 14.05 -18.29 16.32
C LEU A 24 12.74 -17.58 16.00
N GLY A 25 11.62 -18.30 15.92
CA GLY A 25 10.29 -17.71 15.76
C GLY A 25 9.92 -16.80 16.94
N GLY A 26 10.18 -17.24 18.17
CA GLY A 26 10.00 -16.42 19.38
C GLY A 26 10.91 -15.20 19.41
N TRP A 27 12.20 -15.34 19.11
CA TRP A 27 13.18 -14.24 19.15
C TRP A 27 12.97 -13.21 18.02
N ILE A 28 12.61 -13.66 16.81
CA ILE A 28 12.28 -12.77 15.68
C ILE A 28 10.94 -12.06 15.93
N PHE A 29 9.94 -12.75 16.50
CA PHE A 29 8.63 -12.17 16.82
C PHE A 29 8.68 -11.20 18.02
N THR A 30 9.54 -11.45 19.02
CA THR A 30 9.78 -10.48 20.10
C THR A 30 10.58 -9.28 19.62
N GLN A 31 11.57 -9.45 18.74
CA GLN A 31 12.30 -8.28 18.21
C GLN A 31 11.45 -7.39 17.30
N THR A 32 10.49 -7.94 16.56
CA THR A 32 9.57 -7.12 15.75
C THR A 32 8.56 -6.40 16.63
N ARG A 33 7.97 -7.07 17.62
CA ARG A 33 7.02 -6.43 18.54
C ARG A 33 7.68 -5.37 19.42
N ASP A 34 8.87 -5.66 19.96
CA ASP A 34 9.60 -4.71 20.80
C ASP A 34 10.18 -3.55 19.98
N ARG A 35 10.55 -3.73 18.70
CA ARG A 35 10.96 -2.61 17.83
C ARG A 35 9.79 -1.76 17.38
N VAL A 36 8.66 -2.36 17.01
CA VAL A 36 7.45 -1.60 16.64
C VAL A 36 6.95 -0.85 17.87
N GLN A 37 6.89 -1.47 19.05
CA GLN A 37 6.39 -0.79 20.25
C GLN A 37 7.38 0.22 20.85
N ALA A 38 8.69 -0.07 20.85
CA ALA A 38 9.72 0.87 21.36
C ALA A 38 10.07 2.01 20.39
N SER A 39 9.75 1.91 19.10
CA SER A 39 9.96 3.03 18.15
C SER A 39 8.89 4.12 18.26
N PHE A 40 7.78 3.87 18.95
CA PHE A 40 6.70 4.85 19.14
C PHE A 40 6.73 5.55 20.52
N GLU A 41 7.40 4.99 21.52
CA GLU A 41 7.58 5.65 22.82
C GLU A 41 8.67 6.73 22.73
N GLY A 42 8.31 7.90 22.18
CA GLY A 42 9.15 9.09 22.19
C GLY A 42 9.13 9.92 20.90
N ALA A 43 8.57 9.39 19.81
CA ALA A 43 8.41 10.16 18.58
C ALA A 43 7.35 11.27 18.78
N PRO A 44 7.64 12.53 18.39
CA PRO A 44 6.69 13.63 18.57
C PRO A 44 5.44 13.50 17.69
N LEU A 45 5.55 12.76 16.59
CA LEU A 45 4.46 12.43 15.67
C LEU A 45 4.52 10.92 15.38
N VAL A 46 3.40 10.24 15.55
CA VAL A 46 3.21 8.82 15.26
C VAL A 46 2.28 8.70 14.07
N LEU A 47 2.68 7.91 13.08
CA LEU A 47 1.94 7.69 11.85
C LEU A 47 1.51 6.22 11.78
N HIS A 48 0.21 5.99 11.61
CA HIS A 48 -0.31 4.66 11.31
C HIS A 48 -0.76 4.63 9.86
N VAL A 49 -0.12 3.78 9.05
CA VAL A 49 -0.43 3.61 7.65
C VAL A 49 -1.37 2.41 7.51
N GLU A 50 -2.56 2.66 6.99
CA GLU A 50 -3.52 1.65 6.60
C GLU A 50 -3.58 1.61 5.08
N HIS A 51 -3.40 0.42 4.52
CA HIS A 51 -3.42 0.22 3.07
C HIS A 51 -4.79 -0.32 2.64
N ASP A 52 -5.39 0.30 1.63
CA ASP A 52 -6.59 -0.16 0.91
C ASP A 52 -7.68 -0.74 1.82
N THR A 53 -8.53 0.14 2.36
CA THR A 53 -9.49 -0.18 3.43
C THR A 53 -10.75 -0.93 2.97
N GLY A 54 -10.69 -1.61 1.81
CA GLY A 54 -11.77 -2.43 1.26
C GLY A 54 -12.97 -1.68 0.66
N GLU A 55 -13.04 -0.36 0.81
CA GLU A 55 -14.08 0.49 0.21
C GLU A 55 -13.44 1.68 -0.53
N PRO A 56 -14.03 2.14 -1.66
CA PRO A 56 -13.50 3.29 -2.37
C PRO A 56 -13.69 4.53 -1.50
N MET A 57 -12.59 5.10 -1.02
CA MET A 57 -12.65 6.36 -0.26
C MET A 57 -12.51 7.60 -1.15
N ASN A 58 -12.50 7.41 -2.47
CA ASN A 58 -12.66 8.50 -3.43
C ASN A 58 -13.39 8.04 -4.71
N PRO A 59 -14.50 8.70 -5.11
CA PRO A 59 -15.35 8.33 -6.24
C PRO A 59 -14.76 8.49 -7.65
N GLY A 60 -13.46 8.71 -7.81
CA GLY A 60 -12.85 9.00 -9.12
C GLY A 60 -11.74 8.04 -9.57
N LEU A 61 -11.38 7.04 -8.76
CA LEU A 61 -10.21 6.22 -9.05
C LEU A 61 -10.59 4.78 -9.35
N VAL A 62 -10.18 4.34 -10.54
CA VAL A 62 -10.18 2.92 -10.87
C VAL A 62 -9.18 2.23 -9.94
N THR A 63 -9.70 1.37 -9.07
CA THR A 63 -8.86 0.40 -8.37
C THR A 63 -8.40 -0.63 -9.39
N SER A 64 -7.10 -0.72 -9.62
CA SER A 64 -6.52 -1.77 -10.43
C SER A 64 -5.35 -2.42 -9.71
N ALA A 65 -5.11 -3.69 -10.01
CA ALA A 65 -3.95 -4.40 -9.52
C ALA A 65 -3.08 -4.92 -10.65
N LEU A 66 -1.77 -4.68 -10.56
CA LEU A 66 -0.83 -5.20 -11.52
C LEU A 66 -0.35 -6.57 -11.12
N VAL A 67 -0.59 -7.54 -11.99
CA VAL A 67 0.05 -8.84 -11.89
C VAL A 67 1.19 -8.89 -12.89
N THR A 68 2.39 -9.07 -12.36
CA THR A 68 3.61 -9.24 -13.15
C THR A 68 4.08 -10.70 -13.05
N GLY A 69 4.69 -11.21 -14.11
CA GLY A 69 5.13 -12.60 -14.18
C GLY A 69 4.06 -13.57 -14.71
N THR A 70 4.33 -14.87 -14.56
CA THR A 70 3.54 -15.95 -15.20
C THR A 70 2.79 -16.86 -14.23
N GLU A 71 2.94 -16.65 -12.93
CA GLU A 71 2.39 -17.52 -11.87
C GLU A 71 0.90 -17.31 -11.65
N HIS A 72 0.38 -16.14 -12.01
CA HIS A 72 -1.03 -15.78 -11.90
C HIS A 72 -1.52 -15.35 -13.28
N ARG A 73 -2.07 -16.31 -14.03
CA ARG A 73 -2.65 -16.01 -15.33
C ARG A 73 -4.10 -15.60 -15.17
N PRO A 74 -4.62 -14.69 -16.01
CA PRO A 74 -6.00 -14.27 -15.95
C PRO A 74 -6.98 -15.45 -16.05
N GLU A 75 -6.69 -16.43 -16.90
CA GLU A 75 -7.52 -17.62 -17.09
C GLU A 75 -7.61 -18.55 -15.87
N ASP A 76 -6.68 -18.43 -14.91
CA ASP A 76 -6.62 -19.29 -13.74
C ASP A 76 -7.43 -18.73 -12.56
N ILE A 77 -7.96 -17.50 -12.67
CA ILE A 77 -8.71 -16.83 -11.61
C ILE A 77 -10.17 -17.29 -11.62
N THR A 78 -10.56 -17.92 -10.52
CA THR A 78 -11.89 -18.50 -10.32
C THR A 78 -12.89 -17.48 -9.79
N ALA A 79 -14.19 -17.78 -9.96
CA ALA A 79 -15.26 -16.94 -9.42
C ALA A 79 -15.22 -16.78 -7.89
N ALA A 80 -14.79 -17.82 -7.18
CA ALA A 80 -14.61 -17.75 -5.72
C ALA A 80 -13.49 -16.78 -5.31
N GLU A 81 -12.51 -16.54 -6.18
CA GLU A 81 -11.40 -15.62 -5.93
C GLU A 81 -11.77 -14.15 -6.17
N THR A 82 -12.89 -13.93 -6.84
CA THR A 82 -13.34 -12.62 -7.31
C THR A 82 -14.64 -12.17 -6.64
N GLU A 83 -15.36 -13.06 -5.94
CA GLU A 83 -16.53 -12.75 -5.11
C GLU A 83 -16.27 -11.59 -4.14
N ASN A 84 -17.24 -10.68 -4.00
CA ASN A 84 -17.21 -9.53 -3.07
C ASN A 84 -15.94 -8.67 -3.15
N PHE A 85 -15.46 -8.36 -4.35
CA PHE A 85 -14.18 -7.64 -4.56
C PHE A 85 -12.96 -8.37 -3.98
N GLY A 86 -13.05 -9.69 -3.77
CA GLY A 86 -11.97 -10.52 -3.23
C GLY A 86 -10.68 -10.45 -4.06
N TRP A 87 -10.80 -10.14 -5.35
CA TRP A 87 -9.66 -9.91 -6.24
C TRP A 87 -8.79 -8.71 -5.80
N ARG A 88 -9.36 -7.69 -5.13
CA ARG A 88 -8.61 -6.54 -4.58
C ARG A 88 -7.70 -6.95 -3.42
N ASN A 89 -8.17 -7.86 -2.57
CA ASN A 89 -7.37 -8.40 -1.48
C ASN A 89 -6.35 -9.41 -2.02
N ARG A 90 -6.78 -10.30 -2.93
CA ARG A 90 -5.95 -11.34 -3.55
C ARG A 90 -4.83 -10.76 -4.39
N SER A 91 -5.07 -9.66 -5.09
CA SER A 91 -4.03 -9.06 -5.91
C SER A 91 -2.83 -8.57 -5.11
N ARG A 92 -3.02 -8.20 -3.85
CA ARG A 92 -1.93 -7.86 -2.92
C ARG A 92 -1.09 -9.08 -2.54
N ASP A 93 -1.73 -10.25 -2.44
CA ASP A 93 -1.00 -11.51 -2.27
C ASP A 93 -0.17 -11.86 -3.52
N TRP A 94 -0.60 -11.40 -4.70
CA TRP A 94 0.09 -11.65 -5.98
C TRP A 94 1.19 -10.63 -6.26
N SER A 95 1.04 -9.38 -5.80
CA SER A 95 1.93 -8.27 -6.12
C SER A 95 1.75 -7.13 -5.13
N ASP A 96 2.86 -6.59 -4.61
CA ASP A 96 2.87 -5.36 -3.83
C ASP A 96 3.02 -4.10 -4.70
N ILE A 97 2.75 -4.23 -6.01
CA ILE A 97 2.82 -3.15 -6.99
C ILE A 97 1.40 -2.68 -7.30
N ALA A 98 1.06 -1.48 -6.83
CA ALA A 98 -0.19 -0.83 -7.20
C ALA A 98 -0.16 -0.46 -8.70
N THR A 99 -1.30 -0.53 -9.38
CA THR A 99 -1.42 -0.06 -10.77
C THR A 99 -2.17 1.24 -10.83
N ARG A 100 -1.69 2.15 -11.67
CA ARG A 100 -2.28 3.46 -11.99
C ARG A 100 -2.45 4.39 -10.80
N THR A 101 -3.17 3.96 -9.78
CA THR A 101 -3.47 4.67 -8.55
C THR A 101 -3.00 3.85 -7.36
N HIS A 102 -2.54 4.52 -6.32
CA HIS A 102 -2.21 3.90 -5.04
C HIS A 102 -2.74 4.78 -3.92
N ALA A 103 -3.66 4.23 -3.13
CA ALA A 103 -4.25 4.91 -1.99
C ALA A 103 -3.74 4.30 -0.68
N ILE A 104 -3.28 5.17 0.23
CA ILE A 104 -2.99 4.81 1.62
C ILE A 104 -3.71 5.78 2.54
N ARG A 105 -4.23 5.30 3.66
CA ARG A 105 -4.74 6.14 4.73
C ARG A 105 -3.68 6.27 5.81
N VAL A 106 -3.44 7.50 6.24
CA VAL A 106 -2.47 7.76 7.29
C VAL A 106 -3.18 8.47 8.43
N GLU A 107 -3.14 7.84 9.59
CA GLU A 107 -3.57 8.46 10.83
C GLU A 107 -2.37 9.15 11.49
N PHE A 108 -2.51 10.45 11.70
CA PHE A 108 -1.55 11.29 12.40
C PHE A 108 -1.94 11.39 13.86
N ARG A 109 -1.05 10.96 14.75
CA ARG A 109 -1.23 11.04 16.21
C ARG A 109 -0.04 11.72 16.85
N THR A 110 -0.28 12.45 17.94
CA THR A 110 0.79 12.97 18.79
C THR A 110 0.48 12.72 20.26
N SER A 111 1.51 12.49 21.05
CA SER A 111 1.43 12.43 22.51
C SER A 111 1.87 13.73 23.19
N LEU A 112 2.35 14.71 22.41
CA LEU A 112 2.80 16.00 22.94
C LEU A 112 1.67 16.76 23.62
N ALA A 113 2.02 17.65 24.55
CA ALA A 113 1.04 18.52 25.20
C ALA A 113 0.61 19.66 24.25
N GLU A 114 1.58 20.22 23.51
CA GLU A 114 1.36 21.20 22.48
C GLU A 114 1.05 20.53 21.12
N PRO A 115 0.22 21.17 20.27
CA PRO A 115 -0.07 20.66 18.93
C PRO A 115 1.18 20.55 18.05
N VAL A 116 1.20 19.52 17.20
CA VAL A 116 2.14 19.38 16.10
C VAL A 116 1.52 20.02 14.86
N VAL A 117 2.27 20.87 14.17
CA VAL A 117 1.79 21.54 12.96
C VAL A 117 2.43 20.88 11.74
N ILE A 118 1.63 20.22 10.91
CA ILE A 118 2.06 19.70 9.61
C ILE A 118 2.17 20.87 8.65
N ARG A 119 3.33 20.99 7.98
CA ARG A 119 3.68 22.15 7.15
C ARG A 119 3.67 21.85 5.67
N ARG A 120 4.02 20.62 5.31
CA ARG A 120 4.19 20.19 3.92
C ARG A 120 4.19 18.67 3.85
N ILE A 121 3.51 18.16 2.84
CA ILE A 121 3.60 16.78 2.40
C ILE A 121 4.48 16.78 1.14
N GLU A 122 5.63 16.13 1.20
CA GLU A 122 6.57 16.09 0.08
C GLU A 122 6.68 14.68 -0.49
N PRO A 123 6.17 14.43 -1.71
CA PRO A 123 6.42 13.17 -2.39
C PRO A 123 7.88 13.09 -2.81
N ARG A 124 8.52 11.95 -2.55
CA ARG A 124 9.88 11.67 -3.01
C ARG A 124 9.92 10.39 -3.82
N ILE A 125 10.29 10.53 -5.08
CA ILE A 125 10.55 9.41 -5.98
C ILE A 125 11.96 8.90 -5.71
N LEU A 126 12.08 7.62 -5.36
CA LEU A 126 13.36 6.93 -5.20
C LEU A 126 13.83 6.34 -6.54
N LYS A 127 12.89 5.92 -7.38
CA LYS A 127 13.15 5.37 -8.72
C LYS A 127 11.99 5.64 -9.65
N ARG A 128 12.31 5.99 -10.89
CA ARG A 128 11.37 6.10 -12.01
C ARG A 128 11.91 5.29 -13.18
N ALA A 129 11.07 4.47 -13.81
CA ALA A 129 11.42 3.65 -14.97
C ALA A 129 10.21 3.46 -15.89
N ASP A 130 10.42 2.78 -17.02
CA ASP A 130 9.33 2.36 -17.91
C ASP A 130 8.30 1.52 -17.14
N PRO A 131 7.01 1.61 -17.50
CA PRO A 131 5.96 0.89 -16.81
C PRO A 131 6.13 -0.61 -17.02
N LEU A 132 5.81 -1.38 -15.99
CA LEU A 132 5.93 -2.83 -16.04
C LEU A 132 4.89 -3.41 -17.00
N ALA A 133 5.33 -4.42 -17.75
CA ALA A 133 4.44 -5.24 -18.55
C ALA A 133 3.73 -6.26 -17.66
N GLY A 134 2.48 -6.57 -18.03
CA GLY A 134 1.67 -7.52 -17.29
C GLY A 134 0.21 -7.42 -17.69
N TRP A 135 -0.65 -7.58 -16.71
CA TRP A 135 -2.07 -7.39 -16.87
C TRP A 135 -2.68 -6.84 -15.60
N PHE A 136 -3.80 -6.13 -15.74
CA PHE A 136 -4.51 -5.55 -14.62
C PHE A 136 -6.01 -5.81 -14.73
N ILE A 137 -6.65 -5.92 -13.56
CA ILE A 137 -8.11 -5.95 -13.45
C ILE A 137 -8.55 -4.55 -13.09
N ALA A 138 -9.59 -4.07 -13.75
CA ALA A 138 -10.20 -2.79 -13.47
C ALA A 138 -11.71 -2.93 -13.29
N ASP A 139 -12.22 -2.14 -12.35
CA ASP A 139 -13.65 -2.01 -12.09
C ASP A 139 -14.03 -0.53 -12.08
N GLY A 140 -15.07 -0.19 -12.82
CA GLY A 140 -15.57 1.17 -12.94
C GLY A 140 -16.44 1.51 -11.73
N GLY A 141 -15.82 2.02 -10.66
CA GLY A 141 -16.53 2.46 -9.47
C GLY A 141 -16.45 3.97 -9.29
N CYS A 142 -17.60 4.65 -9.26
CA CYS A 142 -17.71 6.04 -8.82
C CYS A 142 -18.48 6.11 -7.49
N GLY A 143 -17.77 6.02 -6.36
CA GLY A 143 -18.37 6.17 -5.02
C GLY A 143 -17.32 6.37 -3.93
N GLY A 144 -17.65 7.12 -2.87
CA GLY A 144 -16.79 7.31 -1.69
C GLY A 144 -17.13 8.56 -0.89
N MET A 145 -16.87 8.55 0.42
CA MET A 145 -17.02 9.73 1.29
C MET A 145 -15.70 10.53 1.32
N ALA A 146 -15.79 11.85 1.18
CA ALA A 146 -14.62 12.72 1.19
C ALA A 146 -13.98 12.78 2.58
N LEU A 147 -12.86 12.08 2.75
CA LEU A 147 -11.87 12.42 3.76
C LEU A 147 -11.02 13.61 3.26
N ARG A 148 -10.20 14.16 4.14
CA ARG A 148 -9.12 15.06 3.70
C ARG A 148 -8.14 14.23 2.88
N THR A 149 -7.87 14.64 1.64
CA THR A 149 -7.10 13.83 0.69
C THR A 149 -5.90 14.60 0.17
N ALA A 150 -4.72 13.98 0.14
CA ALA A 150 -3.53 14.49 -0.54
C ALA A 150 -3.34 13.74 -1.86
N PHE A 151 -3.23 14.45 -2.98
CA PHE A 151 -3.06 13.88 -4.32
C PHE A 151 -1.68 14.18 -4.87
N VAL A 152 -1.00 13.19 -5.46
CA VAL A 152 0.20 13.40 -6.26
C VAL A 152 0.07 12.73 -7.62
N ASP A 153 0.44 13.46 -8.67
CA ASP A 153 0.66 12.92 -10.00
C ASP A 153 2.16 12.73 -10.24
N PHE A 154 2.60 11.48 -10.34
CA PHE A 154 3.99 11.13 -10.61
C PHE A 154 4.37 11.20 -12.08
N ASP A 155 3.44 11.45 -12.99
CA ASP A 155 3.75 11.75 -14.40
C ASP A 155 4.15 13.22 -14.62
N ALA A 156 3.85 14.09 -13.65
CA ALA A 156 4.33 15.47 -13.66
C ALA A 156 5.87 15.55 -13.65
N GLU A 157 6.39 16.59 -14.30
CA GLU A 157 7.83 16.87 -14.34
C GLU A 157 8.41 17.07 -12.92
N ALA A 158 7.67 17.77 -12.07
CA ALA A 158 7.97 17.97 -10.66
C ALA A 158 6.73 17.60 -9.81
N PRO A 159 6.59 16.33 -9.41
CA PRO A 159 5.46 15.88 -8.61
C PRO A 159 5.35 16.64 -7.28
N LYS A 160 4.15 17.12 -6.98
CA LYS A 160 3.82 17.75 -5.70
C LYS A 160 2.55 17.10 -5.15
N ALA A 161 2.51 16.89 -3.84
CA ALA A 161 1.27 16.49 -3.17
C ALA A 161 0.38 17.73 -3.01
N MET A 162 -0.90 17.58 -3.29
CA MET A 162 -1.92 18.62 -3.14
C MET A 162 -3.02 18.13 -2.18
N LEU A 163 -3.21 18.82 -1.08
CA LEU A 163 -4.25 18.58 -0.10
C LEU A 163 -5.57 19.18 -0.58
N SER A 164 -6.63 18.39 -0.52
CA SER A 164 -7.99 18.77 -0.90
C SER A 164 -8.42 20.03 -0.14
N GLY A 165 -8.90 21.04 -0.88
CA GLY A 165 -9.31 22.33 -0.31
C GLY A 165 -8.21 23.38 -0.24
N PHE A 166 -7.00 23.07 -0.75
CA PHE A 166 -5.91 24.02 -0.94
C PHE A 166 -5.58 24.17 -2.44
N ASP A 167 -5.15 25.37 -2.83
CA ASP A 167 -4.73 25.68 -4.20
C ASP A 167 -3.19 25.71 -4.36
N ASP A 168 -2.44 25.72 -3.25
CA ASP A 168 -0.98 25.84 -3.21
C ASP A 168 -0.38 24.85 -2.19
N PRO A 169 0.47 23.91 -2.63
CA PRO A 169 1.06 22.88 -1.79
C PRO A 169 2.00 23.40 -0.70
N ASP A 170 2.51 24.62 -0.85
CA ASP A 170 3.38 25.26 0.14
C ASP A 170 2.58 25.97 1.26
N THR A 171 1.24 26.01 1.15
CA THR A 171 0.34 26.62 2.15
C THR A 171 -0.51 25.60 2.91
N GLU A 172 -0.31 24.32 2.65
CA GLU A 172 -1.06 23.19 3.22
C GLU A 172 -0.65 22.95 4.68
N VAL A 173 -1.42 23.54 5.60
CA VAL A 173 -1.15 23.45 7.02
C VAL A 173 -2.36 22.88 7.74
N PHE A 174 -2.13 21.81 8.51
CA PHE A 174 -3.06 21.30 9.50
C PHE A 174 -2.33 20.93 10.79
N TYR A 175 -3.06 20.83 11.90
CA TYR A 175 -2.47 20.51 13.20
C TYR A 175 -3.05 19.22 13.75
N VAL A 176 -2.22 18.54 14.54
CA VAL A 176 -2.57 17.32 15.24
C VAL A 176 -2.38 17.60 16.73
N SER A 177 -3.34 17.21 17.55
CA SER A 177 -3.24 17.36 19.00
C SER A 177 -3.40 16.02 19.68
N ARG A 178 -3.10 15.95 20.99
CA ARG A 178 -3.29 14.73 21.77
C ARG A 178 -4.74 14.21 21.74
N ASN A 179 -5.71 15.11 21.61
CA ASN A 179 -7.13 14.79 21.69
C ASN A 179 -7.80 14.76 20.31
N GLU A 180 -7.11 15.23 19.28
CA GLU A 180 -7.63 15.34 17.92
C GLU A 180 -6.63 14.69 16.97
N VAL A 181 -6.99 13.51 16.51
CA VAL A 181 -6.27 12.79 15.47
C VAL A 181 -6.67 13.35 14.11
N GLU A 182 -5.74 13.34 13.17
CA GLU A 182 -6.03 13.71 11.79
C GLU A 182 -5.86 12.48 10.92
N ILE A 183 -6.83 12.25 10.04
CA ILE A 183 -6.80 11.17 9.07
C ILE A 183 -6.70 11.82 7.69
N VAL A 184 -5.63 11.50 6.98
CA VAL A 184 -5.42 11.95 5.60
C VAL A 184 -5.29 10.75 4.70
N GLU A 185 -5.99 10.79 3.58
CA GLU A 185 -5.85 9.80 2.54
C GLU A 185 -4.87 10.29 1.48
N PHE A 186 -3.86 9.51 1.15
CA PHE A 186 -2.85 9.87 0.17
C PHE A 186 -3.10 9.07 -1.10
N HIS A 187 -3.23 9.78 -2.21
CA HIS A 187 -3.57 9.27 -3.53
C HIS A 187 -2.42 9.56 -4.46
N ALA A 188 -1.63 8.55 -4.78
CA ALA A 188 -0.62 8.64 -5.82
C ALA A 188 -1.18 8.12 -7.14
N MET A 189 -0.82 8.77 -8.24
CA MET A 189 -1.12 8.29 -9.58
C MET A 189 0.10 8.31 -10.51
N THR A 190 0.15 7.36 -11.44
CA THR A 190 1.01 7.37 -12.62
C THR A 190 0.37 6.53 -13.71
N THR A 191 0.38 7.00 -14.95
CA THR A 191 -0.12 6.25 -16.11
C THR A 191 1.02 5.67 -16.94
N SER A 192 2.21 6.28 -16.86
CA SER A 192 3.30 6.07 -17.81
C SER A 192 4.61 5.60 -17.19
N HIS A 193 4.69 5.44 -15.86
CA HIS A 193 5.95 5.08 -15.19
C HIS A 193 5.78 3.94 -14.19
N TYR A 194 6.85 3.16 -14.01
CA TYR A 194 7.10 2.46 -12.76
C TYR A 194 7.77 3.42 -11.77
N VAL A 195 7.26 3.46 -10.54
CA VAL A 195 7.71 4.38 -9.49
C VAL A 195 7.89 3.64 -8.17
N GLU A 196 9.07 3.80 -7.56
CA GLU A 196 9.29 3.51 -6.14
C GLU A 196 9.30 4.86 -5.39
N TRP A 197 8.46 5.02 -4.37
CA TRP A 197 8.22 6.33 -3.74
C TRP A 197 7.93 6.26 -2.24
N VAL A 198 8.08 7.41 -1.58
CA VAL A 198 7.75 7.66 -0.17
C VAL A 198 7.18 9.09 -0.02
N TYR A 199 6.58 9.41 1.13
CA TYR A 199 6.29 10.80 1.50
C TYR A 199 7.16 11.26 2.66
N ASP A 200 7.79 12.42 2.54
CA ASP A 200 8.39 13.12 3.66
C ASP A 200 7.38 14.14 4.21
N ILE A 201 7.02 13.98 5.48
CA ILE A 201 6.12 14.87 6.22
C ILE A 201 6.97 15.86 6.98
N HIS A 202 6.89 17.13 6.59
CA HIS A 202 7.54 18.22 7.30
C HIS A 202 6.57 18.77 8.34
N TYR A 203 7.02 18.85 9.59
CA TYR A 203 6.19 19.33 10.69
C TYR A 203 6.99 20.14 11.69
N THR A 204 6.28 20.91 12.52
CA THR A 204 6.87 21.72 13.59
C THR A 204 6.34 21.24 14.93
N THR A 205 7.26 21.09 15.88
CA THR A 205 6.99 20.82 17.30
C THR A 205 7.49 22.00 18.14
N PRO A 206 7.23 22.04 19.46
CA PRO A 206 7.88 23.02 20.34
C PRO A 206 9.41 22.98 20.31
N ALA A 207 10.00 21.82 19.99
CA ALA A 207 11.45 21.66 19.85
C ALA A 207 11.99 22.15 18.49
N GLY A 208 11.11 22.50 17.55
CA GLY A 208 11.46 23.02 16.23
C GLY A 208 10.96 22.14 15.06
N PRO A 209 11.40 22.46 13.83
CA PRO A 209 11.07 21.69 12.63
C PRO A 209 11.64 20.27 12.68
N GLN A 210 10.88 19.32 12.16
CA GLN A 210 11.20 17.90 12.06
C GLN A 210 10.66 17.34 10.73
N VAL A 211 11.19 16.19 10.32
CA VAL A 211 10.72 15.45 9.16
C VAL A 211 10.55 14.00 9.55
N THR A 212 9.47 13.36 9.09
CA THR A 212 9.32 11.90 9.17
C THR A 212 8.90 11.35 7.83
N THR A 213 9.33 10.15 7.51
CA THR A 213 8.99 9.49 6.23
C THR A 213 7.84 8.51 6.44
N ILE A 214 6.94 8.48 5.46
CA ILE A 214 5.90 7.47 5.29
C ILE A 214 6.36 6.53 4.18
N ASP A 215 6.47 5.25 4.51
CA ASP A 215 6.89 4.18 3.61
C ASP A 215 6.06 2.91 3.87
N ASN A 216 6.35 1.85 3.13
CA ASN A 216 5.73 0.53 3.22
C ASN A 216 6.52 -0.36 4.19
N ASP A 217 6.39 -0.12 5.49
CA ASP A 217 7.03 -0.88 6.57
C ASP A 217 8.56 -1.03 6.38
N GLY A 218 9.23 0.07 6.01
CA GLY A 218 10.67 0.13 5.77
C GLY A 218 11.10 -0.15 4.33
N ALA A 219 10.17 -0.39 3.42
CA ALA A 219 10.39 -0.45 1.97
C ALA A 219 9.66 0.72 1.27
N PRO A 220 10.08 1.18 0.07
CA PRO A 220 9.29 2.15 -0.67
C PRO A 220 7.96 1.55 -1.12
N PHE A 221 6.95 2.41 -1.28
CA PHE A 221 5.76 2.04 -2.03
C PHE A 221 6.14 1.81 -3.48
N ARG A 222 5.50 0.83 -4.12
CA ARG A 222 5.73 0.48 -5.52
C ARG A 222 4.46 0.64 -6.31
N MET A 223 4.56 1.31 -7.44
CA MET A 223 3.44 1.40 -8.38
C MET A 223 3.91 1.41 -9.82
N SER A 224 3.04 1.03 -10.74
CA SER A 224 3.30 1.07 -12.17
C SER A 224 2.10 1.60 -12.93
N GLY A 225 2.37 2.40 -13.96
CA GLY A 225 1.42 2.75 -14.99
C GLY A 225 0.97 1.53 -15.79
N GLU A 226 -0.17 1.69 -16.46
CA GLU A 226 -0.85 0.64 -17.23
C GLU A 226 -0.44 0.61 -18.70
N ALA A 227 0.37 1.58 -19.16
CA ALA A 227 0.73 1.79 -20.57
C ALA A 227 1.33 0.56 -21.29
N SER A 228 1.91 -0.38 -20.55
CA SER A 228 2.49 -1.63 -21.08
C SER A 228 1.70 -2.90 -20.69
N SER A 229 0.50 -2.75 -20.16
CA SER A 229 -0.28 -3.85 -19.57
C SER A 229 -1.61 -4.10 -20.29
N LYS A 230 -2.06 -5.36 -20.22
CA LYS A 230 -3.33 -5.82 -20.79
C LYS A 230 -4.46 -5.68 -19.77
N ALA A 231 -5.59 -5.12 -20.19
CA ALA A 231 -6.72 -4.91 -19.30
C ALA A 231 -7.70 -6.08 -19.23
N TYR A 232 -8.18 -6.35 -18.03
CA TYR A 232 -9.25 -7.29 -17.74
C TYR A 232 -10.30 -6.57 -16.88
N THR A 233 -11.53 -7.04 -16.96
CA THR A 233 -12.61 -6.54 -16.10
C THR A 233 -13.42 -7.70 -15.56
N PHE A 234 -14.25 -7.42 -14.56
CA PHE A 234 -15.09 -8.42 -13.96
C PHE A 234 -16.42 -8.55 -14.71
N ASP A 235 -16.75 -9.76 -15.14
CA ASP A 235 -18.08 -10.08 -15.64
C ASP A 235 -18.96 -10.56 -14.47
N TYR A 236 -19.79 -9.64 -13.97
CA TYR A 236 -20.72 -9.89 -12.88
C TYR A 236 -21.76 -10.98 -13.18
N SER A 237 -22.02 -11.31 -14.45
CA SER A 237 -22.99 -12.35 -14.82
C SER A 237 -22.41 -13.76 -14.71
N THR A 238 -21.10 -13.90 -14.95
CA THR A 238 -20.41 -15.19 -14.92
C THR A 238 -19.53 -15.36 -13.68
N GLY A 239 -19.25 -14.27 -12.95
CA GLY A 239 -18.32 -14.25 -11.84
C GLY A 239 -16.87 -14.38 -12.27
N SER A 240 -16.55 -14.22 -13.55
CA SER A 240 -15.20 -14.42 -14.10
C SER A 240 -14.54 -13.10 -14.47
N ILE A 241 -13.21 -13.08 -14.53
CA ILE A 241 -12.51 -11.99 -15.22
C ILE A 241 -12.48 -12.25 -16.72
N ILE A 242 -12.76 -11.21 -17.49
CA ILE A 242 -12.80 -11.25 -18.95
C ILE A 242 -11.84 -10.22 -19.53
N ARG A 243 -11.26 -10.55 -20.69
CA ARG A 243 -10.37 -9.65 -21.41
C ARG A 243 -11.14 -8.41 -21.89
N TYR A 244 -10.58 -7.23 -21.66
CA TYR A 244 -11.18 -5.96 -22.11
C TYR A 244 -10.16 -5.12 -22.92
N PRO A 245 -9.96 -5.39 -24.22
CA PRO A 245 -8.90 -4.76 -25.02
C PRO A 245 -8.98 -3.25 -25.13
N ASP A 246 -10.17 -2.67 -25.04
CA ASP A 246 -10.38 -1.22 -25.18
C ASP A 246 -9.75 -0.41 -24.02
N TRP A 247 -9.34 -1.07 -22.94
CA TRP A 247 -8.61 -0.48 -21.82
C TRP A 247 -7.11 -0.83 -21.80
N ASP A 248 -6.60 -1.45 -22.86
CA ASP A 248 -5.16 -1.71 -22.97
C ASP A 248 -4.35 -0.42 -22.94
N GLY A 249 -3.23 -0.46 -22.22
CA GLY A 249 -2.42 0.74 -22.03
C GLY A 249 -3.02 1.74 -21.03
N GLY A 250 -4.19 1.42 -20.45
CA GLY A 250 -4.81 2.18 -19.37
C GLY A 250 -6.25 2.58 -19.65
N ILE A 251 -6.94 2.94 -18.58
CA ILE A 251 -8.36 3.27 -18.63
C ILE A 251 -8.54 4.75 -18.93
N VAL A 252 -9.40 5.05 -19.90
CA VAL A 252 -9.69 6.42 -20.37
C VAL A 252 -10.90 7.03 -19.65
N MET A 253 -11.50 6.33 -18.67
CA MET A 253 -12.71 6.79 -17.99
C MET A 253 -12.64 6.69 -16.46
N CYS A 254 -12.78 7.84 -15.79
CA CYS A 254 -13.86 8.23 -14.89
C CYS A 254 -14.17 9.71 -15.16
#